data_AF-A0A3B8L700-F1
#
_entry.id   AF-A0A3B8L700-F1
#
_cell.length_a   1.000
_cell.length_b   1.000
_cell.length_c   1.000
_cell.angle_alpha   90.00
_cell.angle_beta   90.00
_cell.angle_gamma   90.00
#
_symmetry.space_group_name_H-M   'P 1'
#
loop_
_entity.id
_entity.type
_entity.pdbx_description
1 polymer ?
#
loop_
_entity_poly.entity_id
_entity_poly.type
_entity_poly.pdbx_seq_one_letter_code
_entity_poly.pdbx_strand_id
1 'polypeptide(L)' 'MTFELFESRAPRPTARIIELAESGFYDDLIFHRVIDNFMIQGGDPTSTGSGGST' A
#
# COMPACT_ATOMS: atom_id res chain seq x y z
N MET A 1 -9.03 -9.04 -0.23
CA MET A 1 -7.64 -9.51 -0.35
C MET A 1 -7.10 -9.67 1.06
N THR A 2 -6.26 -10.66 1.34
CA THR A 2 -5.67 -10.86 2.68
C THR A 2 -4.15 -10.87 2.53
N PHE A 3 -3.46 -10.14 3.40
CA PHE A 3 -2.00 -10.02 3.40
C PHE A 3 -1.44 -10.51 4.73
N GLU A 4 -0.34 -11.26 4.67
CA GLU A 4 0.46 -11.63 5.84
C GLU A 4 1.73 -10.77 5.87
N LEU A 5 2.04 -10.18 7.02
CA LEU A 5 3.20 -9.31 7.20
C LEU A 5 4.27 -10.02 8.04
N PHE A 6 5.53 -9.94 7.59
CA PHE A 6 6.67 -10.51 8.30
C PHE A 6 7.36 -9.47 9.20
N GLU A 7 6.68 -9.09 10.29
CA GLU A 7 7.12 -8.00 11.18
C GLU A 7 8.53 -8.18 11.75
N SER A 8 8.92 -9.43 12.06
CA SER A 8 10.26 -9.72 12.57
C SER A 8 11.37 -9.51 11.53
N ARG A 9 11.07 -9.63 10.23
CA ARG A 9 12.04 -9.48 9.15
C ARG A 9 12.09 -8.06 8.60
N ALA A 10 10.96 -7.36 8.60
CA ALA A 10 10.84 -6.04 8.02
C ALA A 10 10.03 -5.10 8.93
N PRO A 11 10.51 -4.84 10.17
CA PRO A 11 9.71 -4.20 11.21
C PRO A 11 9.23 -2.80 10.85
N ARG A 12 10.08 -2.01 10.16
CA ARG A 12 9.72 -0.64 9.76
C ARG A 12 8.61 -0.60 8.70
N PRO A 13 8.74 -1.25 7.52
CA PRO A 13 7.68 -1.21 6.52
C PRO A 13 6.40 -1.91 7.00
N THR A 14 6.47 -3.00 7.76
CA THR A 14 5.25 -3.65 8.27
C THR A 14 4.51 -2.77 9.26
N ALA A 15 5.21 -2.14 10.21
CA ALA A 15 4.59 -1.19 11.13
C ALA A 15 3.90 -0.03 10.39
N ARG A 16 4.52 0.49 9.32
CA ARG A 16 3.92 1.57 8.53
C ARG A 16 2.68 1.12 7.77
N ILE A 17 2.68 -0.08 7.19
CA ILE A 17 1.48 -0.63 6.52
C ILE A 17 0.34 -0.80 7.53
N ILE A 18 0.63 -1.32 8.73
CA ILE A 18 -0.37 -1.50 9.80
C ILE A 18 -0.97 -0.15 10.19
N GLU A 19 -0.13 0.85 10.49
CA GLU A 19 -0.58 2.20 10.87
C GLU A 19 -1.48 2.84 9.80
N LEU A 20 -1.08 2.77 8.53
CA LEU A 20 -1.85 3.34 7.42
C LEU A 20 -3.16 2.58 7.19
N ALA A 21 -3.17 1.26 7.35
CA ALA A 21 -4.39 0.46 7.22
C ALA A 21 -5.37 0.75 8.37
N GLU A 22 -4.90 0.80 9.62
CA GLU A 22 -5.74 1.06 10.79
C GLU A 22 -6.33 2.49 10.80
N SER A 23 -5.63 3.45 10.18
CA SER A 23 -6.12 4.83 10.03
C SER A 23 -7.06 5.03 8.83
N GLY A 24 -7.33 3.99 8.03
CA GLY A 24 -8.18 4.09 6.84
C GLY A 24 -7.52 4.82 5.66
N PHE A 25 -6.20 5.01 5.67
CA PHE A 25 -5.48 5.76 4.62
C PHE A 25 -5.69 5.18 3.22
N TYR A 26 -5.85 3.86 3.11
CA TYR A 26 -6.01 3.16 1.83
C TYR A 26 -7.45 3.11 1.32
N ASP A 27 -8.42 3.62 2.08
CA ASP A 27 -9.82 3.58 1.71
C ASP A 27 -10.06 4.41 0.44
N ASP A 28 -10.89 3.88 -0.46
CA ASP A 28 -11.23 4.45 -1.76
C ASP A 28 -10.05 4.72 -2.73
N LEU A 29 -8.83 4.24 -2.41
CA LEU A 29 -7.69 4.35 -3.31
C LEU A 29 -7.76 3.33 -4.45
N ILE A 30 -7.36 3.76 -5.66
CA ILE A 30 -7.32 2.90 -6.84
C ILE A 30 -5.95 2.23 -7.03
N PHE A 31 -5.95 1.15 -7.81
CA PHE A 31 -4.74 0.66 -8.46
C PHE A 31 -4.46 1.49 -9.72
N HIS A 32 -3.60 2.50 -9.61
CA HIS A 32 -3.29 3.42 -10.71
C HIS A 32 -2.35 2.83 -11.77
N ARG A 33 -1.74 1.67 -11.52
CA ARG A 33 -0.88 0.98 -12.49
C ARG A 33 -1.13 -0.51 -12.49
N VAL A 34 -1.47 -1.05 -13.65
CA VAL A 34 -1.71 -2.48 -13.89
C VAL A 34 -0.85 -2.90 -15.08
N ILE A 35 -0.01 -3.93 -14.88
CA ILE A 35 0.77 -4.55 -15.96
C ILE A 35 0.47 -6.04 -15.94
N ASP A 36 -0.16 -6.49 -17.03
CA ASP A 36 -0.58 -7.88 -17.20
C ASP A 36 0.57 -8.85 -16.96
N ASN A 37 0.28 -9.90 -16.19
CA ASN A 37 1.24 -10.95 -15.82
C ASN A 37 2.51 -10.46 -15.11
N PHE A 38 2.46 -9.26 -14.50
CA PHE A 38 3.59 -8.73 -13.76
C PHE A 38 3.17 -8.21 -12.38
N MET A 39 2.40 -7.12 -12.33
CA MET A 39 2.06 -6.48 -11.06
C MET A 39 0.85 -5.54 -11.15
N ILE A 40 0.30 -5.23 -9.99
CA ILE A 40 -0.58 -4.09 -9.75
C ILE A 40 0.06 -3.19 -8.69
N GLN A 41 -0.08 -1.88 -8.83
CA GLN A 41 0.44 -0.88 -7.91
C GLN A 41 -0.68 0.06 -7.46
N GLY A 42 -0.73 0.31 -6.15
CA GLY A 42 -1.68 1.22 -5.50
C GLY A 42 -0.99 2.00 -4.38
N GLY A 43 -1.77 2.57 -3.46
CA GLY A 43 -1.24 3.27 -2.29
C GLY A 43 -0.86 4.74 -2.50
N ASP A 44 -1.32 5.36 -3.60
CA ASP A 44 -1.14 6.79 -3.88
C ASP A 44 -2.50 7.52 -3.84
N PRO A 45 -2.74 8.41 -2.84
CA PRO A 45 -3.96 9.21 -2.75
C PRO A 45 -4.24 10.11 -3.96
N THR A 46 -3.19 10.50 -4.69
CA THR A 46 -3.31 11.36 -5.87
C THR A 46 -3.57 10.58 -7.16
N SER A 47 -3.45 9.25 -7.12
CA SER A 47 -3.55 8.37 -8.30
C SER A 47 -2.54 8.66 -9.42
N THR A 48 -1.49 9.47 -9.16
CA THR A 48 -0.49 9.84 -10.18
C THR A 48 0.70 8.88 -10.24
N GLY A 49 0.87 8.05 -9.21
CA GLY A 49 2.03 7.19 -8.99
C GLY A 49 3.21 7.90 -8.32
N SER A 50 3.08 9.17 -7.95
CA SER A 50 4.13 9.98 -7.32
C SER A 50 3.81 10.44 -5.89
N GLY A 51 2.58 10.20 -5.43
CA GLY A 51 2.17 10.54 -4.07
C GLY A 51 2.42 9.43 -3.06
N GLY A 52 1.92 9.62 -1.84
CA GLY A 52 2.05 8.69 -0.74
C GLY A 52 1.71 9.33 0.59
N SER A 53 1.92 8.58 1.68
CA SER A 53 1.79 9.09 3.04
C SER A 53 3.05 9.86 3.46
N THR A 54 2.91 11.03 4.09
CA THR A 54 4.02 11.78 4.71
C THR A 54 4.51 11.16 6.01
#